data_AF-A0A1B7WB49-F1
#
_entry.id   AF-A0A1B7WB49-F1
#
_cell.length_a   1.000
_cell.length_b   1.000
_cell.length_c   1.000
_cell.angle_alpha   90.00
_cell.angle_beta   90.00
_cell.angle_gamma   90.00
#
_symmetry.space_group_name_H-M   'P 1'
#
loop_
_entity.id
_entity.type
_entity.pdbx_description
1 polymer ?
#
loop_
_entity_poly.entity_id
_entity_poly.type
_entity_poly.pdbx_seq_one_letter_code
_entity_poly.pdbx_strand_id
1 'polypeptide(L)'
;FYNGGLWEGLSVRTFIRTGKRSATLVFLETAEELIKSVPSLTKIARIPSEVGRIEFKACDSCDNFAIYAGLLALLKGLVLDETLPGRAMIPDANLHQISAKSGFENEDIFLNSYKLLQVAEIALKDDPDLEFLTPLKVILSTQKTKSHELIQLFQNLGSIEATLKKSYNR
;
A
#
# COMPACT_ATOMS: atom_id res chain seq x y z
N PHE A 1 10.81 -15.36 0.17
CA PHE A 1 11.65 -16.58 0.08
C PHE A 1 13.07 -16.27 0.54
N TYR A 2 13.74 -17.23 1.16
CA TYR A 2 15.16 -17.15 1.53
C TYR A 2 15.75 -18.56 1.53
N ASN A 3 16.96 -18.72 0.99
CA ASN A 3 17.65 -20.01 0.88
C ASN A 3 16.78 -21.17 0.33
N GLY A 4 16.04 -20.93 -0.75
CA GLY A 4 15.19 -21.95 -1.36
C GLY A 4 13.82 -22.17 -0.68
N GLY A 5 13.58 -21.61 0.52
CA GLY A 5 12.36 -21.82 1.30
C GLY A 5 11.46 -20.60 1.44
N LEU A 6 10.29 -20.83 2.02
CA LEU A 6 9.43 -19.76 2.52
C LEU A 6 10.16 -18.97 3.62
N TRP A 7 9.96 -17.67 3.62
CA TRP A 7 10.54 -16.78 4.61
C TRP A 7 9.42 -16.22 5.48
N GLU A 8 9.46 -16.51 6.78
CA GLU A 8 8.44 -16.10 7.76
C GLU A 8 8.79 -14.76 8.44
N GLY A 9 10.04 -14.31 8.28
CA GLY A 9 10.52 -13.06 8.84
C GLY A 9 10.09 -11.83 8.01
N LEU A 10 10.51 -10.66 8.47
CA LEU A 10 10.37 -9.43 7.70
C LEU A 10 11.33 -9.44 6.51
N SER A 11 10.95 -8.82 5.40
CA SER A 11 11.94 -8.49 4.37
C SER A 11 13.02 -7.58 4.96
N VAL A 12 14.27 -7.66 4.47
CA VAL A 12 15.36 -6.77 4.90
C VAL A 12 14.95 -5.30 4.80
N ARG A 13 14.20 -4.96 3.75
CA ARG A 13 13.69 -3.60 3.53
C ARG A 13 12.71 -3.19 4.63
N THR A 14 11.75 -4.04 4.96
CA THR A 14 10.77 -3.79 6.01
C THR A 14 11.45 -3.68 7.37
N PHE A 15 12.42 -4.56 7.68
CA PHE A 15 13.15 -4.51 8.94
C PHE A 15 13.96 -3.22 9.11
N ILE A 16 14.69 -2.80 8.07
CA ILE A 16 15.60 -1.65 8.17
C ILE A 16 14.87 -0.30 8.04
N ARG A 17 13.86 -0.20 7.15
CA ARG A 17 13.33 1.10 6.68
C ARG A 17 12.01 1.50 7.33
N THR A 18 11.26 0.56 7.89
CA THR A 18 9.95 0.84 8.50
C THR A 18 10.09 1.87 9.62
N GLY A 19 9.22 2.88 9.66
CA GLY A 19 9.30 4.00 10.60
C GLY A 19 10.35 5.07 10.28
N LYS A 20 11.41 4.74 9.53
CA LYS A 20 12.51 5.67 9.22
C LYS A 20 12.33 6.43 7.89
N ARG A 21 11.40 5.99 7.05
CA ARG A 21 11.09 6.63 5.77
C ARG A 21 9.63 7.05 5.72
N SER A 22 9.40 8.18 5.06
CA SER A 22 8.07 8.70 4.83
C SER A 22 7.26 7.70 4.00
N ALA A 23 6.08 7.32 4.47
CA ALA A 23 5.15 6.51 3.70
C ALA A 23 4.53 7.32 2.54
N THR A 24 4.36 8.63 2.76
CA THR A 24 3.85 9.61 1.79
C THR A 24 4.74 10.86 1.83
N LEU A 25 4.96 11.48 0.68
CA LEU A 25 5.71 12.74 0.58
C LEU A 25 4.97 13.72 -0.32
N VAL A 26 4.72 14.94 0.16
CA VAL A 26 4.09 16.02 -0.59
C VAL A 26 5.17 17.03 -1.02
N PHE A 27 5.09 17.48 -2.26
CA PHE A 27 6.00 18.46 -2.84
C PHE A 27 5.35 19.85 -2.83
N LEU A 28 5.96 20.79 -2.14
CA LEU A 28 5.43 22.12 -1.86
C LEU A 28 6.21 23.21 -2.61
N GLU A 29 5.57 24.34 -2.87
CA GLU A 29 6.19 25.45 -3.58
C GLU A 29 7.14 26.23 -2.66
N THR A 30 6.71 26.51 -1.43
CA THR A 30 7.39 27.44 -0.53
C THR A 30 7.85 26.79 0.78
N ALA A 31 8.85 27.37 1.43
CA ALA A 31 9.42 26.85 2.68
C ALA A 31 8.46 27.00 3.86
N GLU A 32 7.59 28.00 3.79
CA GLU A 32 6.59 28.35 4.80
C GLU A 32 5.50 27.29 4.92
N GLU A 33 5.24 26.53 3.85
CA GLU A 33 4.27 25.44 3.83
C GLU A 33 4.82 24.12 4.40
N LEU A 34 6.14 24.03 4.64
CA LEU A 34 6.76 22.81 5.18
C LEU A 34 6.23 22.50 6.59
N ILE A 35 5.81 21.25 6.78
CA ILE A 35 5.39 20.75 8.09
C ILE A 35 6.54 20.04 8.78
N LYS A 36 6.70 20.28 10.09
CA LYS A 36 7.69 19.59 10.91
C LYS A 36 7.20 18.18 11.24
N SER A 37 7.86 17.18 10.67
CA SER A 37 7.59 15.75 10.94
C SER A 37 8.87 14.93 10.88
N VAL A 38 8.86 13.75 11.52
CA VAL A 38 9.98 12.80 11.46
C VAL A 38 9.41 11.41 11.16
N PRO A 39 9.74 10.80 10.01
CA PRO A 39 10.45 11.36 8.86
C PRO A 39 9.69 12.52 8.20
N SER A 40 10.39 13.33 7.41
CA SER A 40 9.80 14.47 6.70
C SER A 40 8.72 14.00 5.71
N LEU A 41 7.51 14.55 5.83
CA LEU A 41 6.35 14.28 4.99
C LEU A 41 6.13 15.33 3.90
N THR A 42 6.87 16.45 3.96
CA THR A 42 6.80 17.54 2.98
C THR A 42 8.20 17.92 2.51
N LYS A 43 8.33 18.30 1.24
CA LYS A 43 9.60 18.70 0.64
C LYS A 43 9.38 19.82 -0.37
N ILE A 44 10.34 20.73 -0.51
CA ILE A 44 10.31 21.73 -1.57
C ILE A 44 10.43 21.08 -2.94
N ALA A 45 9.52 21.44 -3.84
CA ALA A 45 9.53 21.07 -5.24
C ALA A 45 10.81 21.57 -5.91
N ARG A 46 11.46 20.70 -6.69
CA ARG A 46 12.72 21.04 -7.38
C ARG A 46 12.48 21.66 -8.74
N ILE A 47 11.32 21.38 -9.31
CA ILE A 47 10.85 21.87 -10.60
C ILE A 47 9.35 22.24 -10.48
N PRO A 48 8.83 23.16 -11.31
CA PRO A 48 7.44 23.61 -11.19
C PRO A 48 6.40 22.50 -11.27
N SER A 49 6.62 21.47 -12.10
CA SER A 49 5.69 20.35 -12.26
C SER A 49 5.64 19.40 -11.05
N GLU A 50 6.53 19.54 -10.06
CA GLU A 50 6.44 18.79 -8.81
C GLU A 50 5.50 19.45 -7.80
N VAL A 51 5.14 20.74 -7.93
CA VAL A 51 4.29 21.42 -6.95
C VAL A 51 2.93 20.74 -6.86
N GLY A 52 2.51 20.40 -5.63
CA GLY A 52 1.27 19.68 -5.36
C GLY A 52 1.34 18.16 -5.59
N ARG A 53 2.47 17.63 -6.06
CA ARG A 53 2.65 16.18 -6.28
C ARG A 53 2.67 15.45 -4.94
N ILE A 54 1.94 14.35 -4.86
CA ILE A 54 1.93 13.43 -3.72
C ILE A 54 2.55 12.10 -4.15
N GLU A 55 3.59 11.66 -3.45
CA GLU A 55 4.25 10.37 -3.67
C GLU A 55 3.93 9.39 -2.55
N PHE A 56 3.13 8.38 -2.85
CA PHE A 56 2.89 7.22 -1.98
C PHE A 56 3.96 6.14 -2.22
N LYS A 57 4.57 5.62 -1.14
CA LYS A 57 5.77 4.75 -1.20
C LYS A 57 5.55 3.35 -0.63
N ALA A 58 4.31 3.00 -0.32
CA ALA A 58 3.95 1.79 0.43
C ALA A 58 3.25 0.70 -0.42
N CYS A 59 3.28 0.80 -1.75
CA CYS A 59 2.69 -0.20 -2.63
C CYS A 59 3.76 -1.10 -3.23
N ASP A 60 3.55 -2.41 -3.17
CA ASP A 60 4.35 -3.37 -3.92
C ASP A 60 4.05 -3.26 -5.42
N SER A 61 5.07 -3.43 -6.25
CA SER A 61 4.86 -3.55 -7.68
C SER A 61 4.13 -4.85 -8.00
N CYS A 62 3.12 -4.79 -8.86
CA CYS A 62 2.43 -5.97 -9.39
C CYS A 62 2.34 -5.92 -10.93
N ASP A 63 1.88 -7.02 -11.51
CA ASP A 63 1.67 -7.25 -12.94
C ASP A 63 0.22 -6.96 -13.40
N ASN A 64 -0.62 -6.40 -12.51
CA ASN A 64 -2.05 -6.20 -12.76
C ASN A 64 -2.44 -4.72 -12.70
N PHE A 65 -2.71 -4.12 -13.88
CA PHE A 65 -3.14 -2.73 -14.00
C PHE A 65 -4.46 -2.42 -13.29
N ALA A 66 -5.36 -3.38 -13.13
CA ALA A 66 -6.59 -3.15 -12.38
C ALA A 66 -6.31 -2.90 -10.88
N ILE A 67 -5.24 -3.49 -10.33
CA ILE A 67 -4.81 -3.21 -8.95
C ILE A 67 -4.21 -1.81 -8.86
N TYR A 68 -3.40 -1.38 -9.82
CA TYR A 68 -2.90 -0.01 -9.84
C TYR A 68 -4.04 1.01 -9.95
N ALA A 69 -5.02 0.78 -10.83
CA ALA A 69 -6.20 1.65 -10.96
C ALA A 69 -6.97 1.73 -9.63
N GLY A 70 -7.21 0.58 -8.98
CA GLY A 70 -7.87 0.56 -7.67
C GLY A 70 -7.08 1.25 -6.57
N LEU A 71 -5.75 1.08 -6.52
CA LEU A 71 -4.90 1.79 -5.57
C LEU A 71 -4.94 3.31 -5.80
N LEU A 72 -4.90 3.77 -7.06
CA LEU A 72 -5.00 5.19 -7.38
C LEU A 72 -6.36 5.76 -7.00
N ALA A 73 -7.46 5.06 -7.30
CA ALA A 73 -8.80 5.44 -6.87
C ALA A 73 -8.92 5.50 -5.34
N LEU A 74 -8.39 4.51 -4.62
CA LEU A 74 -8.34 4.52 -3.16
C LEU A 74 -7.61 5.75 -2.62
N LEU A 75 -6.42 6.04 -3.15
CA LEU A 75 -5.62 7.19 -2.74
C LEU A 75 -6.33 8.52 -3.05
N LYS A 76 -7.00 8.63 -4.21
CA LYS A 76 -7.81 9.79 -4.57
C LYS A 76 -8.96 10.00 -3.58
N GLY A 77 -9.72 8.95 -3.27
CA GLY A 77 -10.79 9.01 -2.27
C GLY A 77 -10.29 9.41 -0.88
N LEU A 78 -9.14 8.87 -0.44
CA LEU A 78 -8.55 9.22 0.85
C LEU A 78 -8.02 10.67 0.91
N VAL A 79 -7.57 11.23 -0.22
CA VAL A 79 -7.15 12.64 -0.30
C VAL A 79 -8.36 13.58 -0.23
N LEU A 80 -9.48 13.19 -0.84
CA LEU A 80 -10.74 13.95 -0.84
C LEU A 80 -11.52 13.83 0.49
N ASP A 81 -11.30 12.76 1.25
CA ASP A 81 -11.98 12.58 2.53
C ASP A 81 -11.50 13.58 3.61
N GLU A 82 -12.46 14.14 4.33
CA GLU A 82 -12.24 15.00 5.50
C GLU A 82 -12.75 14.36 6.80
N THR A 83 -13.36 13.17 6.74
CA THR A 83 -14.09 12.57 7.87
C THR A 83 -13.22 11.66 8.73
N LEU A 84 -12.12 11.11 8.20
CA LEU A 84 -11.25 10.21 8.95
C LEU A 84 -10.54 10.94 10.10
N PRO A 85 -10.75 10.49 11.36
CA PRO A 85 -9.99 11.00 12.50
C PRO A 85 -8.57 10.42 12.50
N GLY A 86 -7.65 11.07 13.22
CA GLY A 86 -6.35 10.48 13.53
C GLY A 86 -5.34 10.48 12.38
N ARG A 87 -5.26 11.57 11.61
CA ARG A 87 -4.18 11.78 10.62
C ARG A 87 -2.82 11.72 11.30
N ALA A 88 -2.07 10.65 11.03
CA ALA A 88 -0.76 10.43 11.62
C ALA A 88 0.32 11.18 10.83
N MET A 89 1.18 11.90 11.58
CA MET A 89 2.34 12.61 11.03
C MET A 89 3.64 11.78 11.10
N ILE A 90 3.55 10.59 11.70
CA ILE A 90 4.66 9.67 11.93
C ILE A 90 4.18 8.27 11.53
N PRO A 91 4.93 7.53 10.71
CA PRO A 91 4.59 6.16 10.37
C PRO A 91 4.61 5.24 11.60
N ASP A 92 3.58 4.41 11.75
CA ASP A 92 3.57 3.35 12.77
C ASP A 92 4.39 2.15 12.28
N ALA A 93 5.56 1.98 12.88
CA ALA A 93 6.47 0.92 12.49
C ALA A 93 5.96 -0.48 12.85
N ASN A 94 5.28 -0.61 14.00
CA ASN A 94 4.77 -1.89 14.46
C ASN A 94 3.60 -2.33 13.58
N LEU A 95 2.66 -1.43 13.31
CA LEU A 95 1.49 -1.72 12.47
C LEU A 95 1.91 -2.11 11.05
N HIS A 96 2.91 -1.43 10.47
CA HIS A 96 3.43 -1.81 9.15
C HIS A 96 4.10 -3.21 9.16
N GLN A 97 4.79 -3.59 10.23
CA GLN A 97 5.37 -4.93 10.35
C GLN A 97 4.31 -6.02 10.53
N ILE A 98 3.25 -5.74 11.31
CA ILE A 98 2.08 -6.63 11.45
C ILE A 98 1.41 -6.81 10.10
N SER A 99 1.12 -5.71 9.40
CA SER A 99 0.54 -5.74 8.05
C SER A 99 1.39 -6.53 7.06
N ALA A 100 2.71 -6.35 7.07
CA ALA A 100 3.62 -7.05 6.17
C ALA A 100 3.71 -8.57 6.43
N LYS A 101 3.39 -9.03 7.65
CA LYS A 101 3.42 -10.46 8.01
C LYS A 101 2.08 -11.14 7.86
N SER A 102 1.03 -10.51 8.40
CA SER A 102 -0.29 -11.13 8.56
C SER A 102 -1.31 -10.60 7.56
N GLY A 103 -1.06 -9.46 6.91
CA GLY A 103 -1.99 -8.86 5.95
C GLY A 103 -3.40 -8.76 6.53
N PHE A 104 -4.38 -9.22 5.75
CA PHE A 104 -5.79 -9.21 6.14
C PHE A 104 -6.20 -10.35 7.07
N GLU A 105 -5.31 -11.31 7.40
CA GLU A 105 -5.58 -12.31 8.44
C GLU A 105 -5.50 -11.71 9.85
N ASN A 106 -4.87 -10.53 9.98
CA ASN A 106 -4.95 -9.74 11.20
C ASN A 106 -6.25 -8.92 11.21
N GLU A 107 -7.07 -9.12 12.25
CA GLU A 107 -8.40 -8.51 12.37
C GLU A 107 -8.35 -6.97 12.33
N ASP A 108 -7.41 -6.35 13.06
CA ASP A 108 -7.27 -4.90 13.07
C ASP A 108 -6.91 -4.34 11.68
N ILE A 109 -6.00 -5.00 10.96
CA ILE A 109 -5.64 -4.62 9.59
C ILE A 109 -6.83 -4.77 8.66
N PHE A 110 -7.58 -5.87 8.75
CA PHE A 110 -8.78 -6.12 7.95
C PHE A 110 -9.85 -5.04 8.19
N LEU A 111 -10.23 -4.80 9.45
CA LEU A 111 -11.28 -3.85 9.81
C LEU A 111 -10.92 -2.42 9.42
N ASN A 112 -9.67 -2.01 9.64
CA ASN A 112 -9.22 -0.67 9.23
C ASN A 112 -9.15 -0.54 7.71
N SER A 113 -8.71 -1.59 7.00
CA SER A 113 -8.69 -1.57 5.52
C SER A 113 -10.11 -1.48 4.94
N TYR A 114 -11.07 -2.18 5.55
CA TYR A 114 -12.49 -2.07 5.20
C TYR A 114 -13.02 -0.65 5.37
N LYS A 115 -12.73 -0.03 6.53
CA LYS A 115 -13.11 1.35 6.83
C LYS A 115 -12.49 2.33 5.82
N LEU A 116 -11.21 2.18 5.49
CA LEU A 116 -10.54 3.03 4.52
C LEU A 116 -11.16 2.92 3.12
N LEU A 117 -11.49 1.70 2.67
CA LEU A 117 -12.20 1.49 1.40
C LEU A 117 -13.59 2.12 1.40
N GLN A 118 -14.35 1.96 2.48
CA GLN A 118 -15.68 2.54 2.61
C GLN A 118 -15.64 4.07 2.56
N VAL A 119 -14.70 4.68 3.27
CA VAL A 119 -14.53 6.14 3.25
C VAL A 119 -14.13 6.64 1.87
N ALA A 120 -13.18 5.96 1.21
CA ALA A 120 -12.79 6.35 -0.15
C ALA A 120 -13.96 6.24 -1.14
N GLU A 121 -14.79 5.20 -1.02
CA GLU A 121 -16.02 5.06 -1.81
C GLU A 121 -17.01 6.21 -1.57
N ILE A 122 -17.25 6.58 -0.31
CA ILE A 122 -18.13 7.71 0.04
C ILE A 122 -17.58 9.03 -0.51
N ALA A 123 -16.26 9.26 -0.41
CA ALA A 123 -15.61 10.47 -0.89
C ALA A 123 -15.61 10.57 -2.42
N LEU A 124 -15.56 9.43 -3.12
CA LEU A 124 -15.60 9.40 -4.58
C LEU A 124 -17.03 9.57 -5.12
N LYS A 125 -18.04 8.89 -4.55
CA LYS A 125 -19.47 8.93 -4.91
C LYS A 125 -19.85 9.14 -6.39
N ASP A 126 -19.72 10.37 -6.90
CA ASP A 126 -20.08 10.77 -8.27
C ASP A 126 -18.88 10.73 -9.25
N ASP A 127 -17.71 10.32 -8.75
CA ASP A 127 -16.47 10.17 -9.51
C ASP A 127 -16.43 8.83 -10.26
N PRO A 128 -16.12 8.82 -11.57
CA PRO A 128 -16.08 7.58 -12.35
C PRO A 128 -15.02 6.59 -11.85
N ASP A 129 -13.95 7.06 -11.19
CA ASP A 129 -12.90 6.18 -10.67
C ASP A 129 -13.39 5.27 -9.52
N LEU A 130 -14.60 5.52 -8.99
CA LEU A 130 -15.24 4.67 -7.99
C LEU A 130 -15.28 3.19 -8.43
N GLU A 131 -15.52 2.93 -9.72
CA GLU A 131 -15.60 1.57 -10.26
C GLU A 131 -14.28 0.79 -10.10
N PHE A 132 -13.15 1.49 -10.12
CA PHE A 132 -11.82 0.90 -9.98
C PHE A 132 -11.54 0.38 -8.57
N LEU A 133 -12.36 0.71 -7.55
CA LEU A 133 -12.22 0.12 -6.22
C LEU A 133 -12.60 -1.37 -6.17
N THR A 134 -13.34 -1.88 -7.17
CA THR A 134 -13.89 -3.24 -7.18
C THR A 134 -12.84 -4.34 -6.91
N PRO A 135 -11.67 -4.38 -7.59
CA PRO A 135 -10.66 -5.40 -7.33
C PRO A 135 -10.13 -5.38 -5.89
N LEU A 136 -10.01 -4.19 -5.28
CA LEU A 136 -9.56 -4.07 -3.89
C LEU A 136 -10.61 -4.61 -2.91
N LYS A 137 -11.90 -4.37 -3.17
CA LYS A 137 -12.99 -4.94 -2.37
C LYS A 137 -13.00 -6.47 -2.42
N VAL A 138 -12.73 -7.06 -3.59
CA VAL A 138 -12.62 -8.52 -3.75
C VAL A 138 -11.42 -9.08 -3.01
N ILE A 139 -10.25 -8.45 -3.11
CA ILE A 139 -9.06 -8.88 -2.35
C ILE A 139 -9.34 -8.83 -0.84
N LEU A 140 -9.96 -7.74 -0.37
CA LEU A 140 -10.26 -7.60 1.05
C LEU A 140 -11.29 -8.64 1.52
N SER A 141 -12.40 -8.82 0.79
CA SER A 141 -13.48 -9.73 1.19
C SER A 141 -13.04 -11.20 1.20
N THR A 142 -12.17 -11.58 0.26
CA THR A 142 -11.60 -12.94 0.22
C THR A 142 -10.41 -13.11 1.16
N GLN A 143 -9.81 -12.00 1.62
CA GLN A 143 -8.54 -11.95 2.34
C GLN A 143 -7.40 -12.66 1.59
N LYS A 144 -7.56 -12.88 0.27
CA LYS A 144 -6.57 -13.54 -0.58
C LYS A 144 -5.84 -12.52 -1.42
N THR A 145 -4.54 -12.44 -1.18
CA THR A 145 -3.61 -11.58 -1.92
C THR A 145 -2.73 -12.41 -2.85
N LYS A 146 -1.94 -11.74 -3.70
CA LYS A 146 -0.97 -12.40 -4.59
C LYS A 146 0.06 -13.25 -3.83
N SER A 147 0.40 -12.89 -2.58
CA SER A 147 1.31 -13.70 -1.77
C SER A 147 0.73 -15.07 -1.45
N HIS A 148 -0.57 -15.17 -1.20
CA HIS A 148 -1.25 -16.46 -0.98
C HIS A 148 -1.15 -17.36 -2.21
N GLU A 149 -1.41 -16.82 -3.40
CA GLU A 149 -1.26 -17.57 -4.66
C GLU A 149 0.18 -18.07 -4.85
N LEU A 150 1.18 -17.21 -4.59
CA LEU A 150 2.60 -17.55 -4.72
C LEU A 150 3.04 -18.63 -3.72
N ILE A 151 2.57 -18.56 -2.48
CA ILE A 151 2.87 -19.55 -1.44
C ILE A 151 2.27 -20.90 -1.81
N GLN A 152 1.00 -20.94 -2.21
CA GLN A 152 0.34 -22.18 -2.63
C GLN A 152 1.04 -22.80 -3.86
N LEU A 153 1.42 -21.97 -4.84
CA LEU A 153 2.14 -22.43 -6.01
C LEU A 153 3.52 -22.99 -5.65
N PHE A 154 4.22 -22.36 -4.70
CA PHE A 154 5.49 -22.87 -4.18
C PHE A 154 5.31 -24.21 -3.44
N GLN A 155 4.31 -24.33 -2.57
CA GLN A 155 4.02 -25.58 -1.86
C GLN A 155 3.73 -26.74 -2.83
N ASN A 156 3.04 -26.45 -3.94
CA ASN A 156 2.73 -27.45 -4.96
C ASN A 156 3.94 -27.86 -5.82
N LEU A 157 4.87 -26.94 -6.08
CA LEU A 157 5.99 -27.17 -7.00
C LEU A 157 7.31 -27.52 -6.29
N GLY A 158 7.46 -27.17 -5.01
CA GLY A 158 8.68 -27.37 -4.24
C GLY A 158 9.91 -26.58 -4.72
N SER A 159 9.75 -25.66 -5.68
CA SER A 159 10.85 -24.91 -6.28
C SER A 159 10.45 -23.47 -6.58
N ILE A 160 11.20 -22.52 -6.01
CA ILE A 160 11.02 -21.08 -6.26
C ILE A 160 11.15 -20.78 -7.75
N GLU A 161 12.13 -21.40 -8.43
CA GLU A 161 12.34 -21.17 -9.86
C GLU A 161 11.11 -21.57 -10.68
N ALA A 162 10.54 -22.74 -10.39
CA ALA A 162 9.32 -23.21 -11.05
C ALA A 162 8.12 -22.32 -10.72
N THR A 163 7.98 -21.88 -9.47
CA THR A 163 6.95 -20.93 -9.03
C THR A 163 7.03 -19.63 -9.80
N LEU A 164 8.23 -19.02 -9.91
CA LEU A 164 8.41 -17.76 -10.62
C LEU A 164 8.10 -17.91 -12.11
N LYS A 165 8.66 -18.94 -12.79
CA LYS A 165 8.35 -19.22 -14.21
C LYS A 165 6.85 -19.32 -14.46
N LYS A 166 6.13 -20.05 -13.61
CA LYS A 166 4.68 -20.22 -13.77
C LYS A 166 3.86 -18.97 -13.40
N SER A 167 4.39 -18.08 -12.57
CA SER A 167 3.74 -16.80 -12.24
C SER A 167 3.74 -15.79 -13.40
N TYR A 168 4.73 -15.85 -14.30
CA TYR A 168 4.86 -14.95 -15.45
C TYR A 168 4.25 -15.48 -16.75
N ASN A 169 4.04 -16.80 -16.87
CA ASN A 169 3.49 -17.43 -18.07
C ASN A 169 1.95 -17.48 -18.07
N ARG A 170 1.30 -16.37 -17.70
CA ARG A 170 -0.17 -16.26 -17.78
C ARG A 170 -0.62 -15.95 -19.21
#